data_AF-A0A944VNQ7-F1
#
_entry.id   AF-A0A944VNQ7-F1
#
_cell.length_a   1.000
_cell.length_b   1.000
_cell.length_c   1.000
_cell.angle_alpha   90.00
_cell.angle_beta   90.00
_cell.angle_gamma   90.00
#
_symmetry.space_group_name_H-M   'P 1'
#
loop_
_entity.id
_entity.type
_entity.pdbx_description
1 polymer ?
#
loop_
_entity_poly.entity_id
_entity_poly.type
_entity_poly.pdbx_seq_one_letter_code
_entity_poly.pdbx_strand_id
1 'polypeptide(L)'
;IQKNSSQGTYPPIDQHSSSEKNSAGNQICKRGGMACDFMVKDHKNKVPLIIEFIVSNLDYDKIYYYGNNRPLHVSVNSEPEKHLQIMNMSEHGKWVPGRKAYADKAIILANEL
;
A
#
# COMPACT_ATOMS: atom_id res chain seq x y z
N ILE A 1 -16.52 11.38 9.02
CA ILE A 1 -15.91 11.12 7.69
C ILE A 1 -15.11 12.38 7.34
N GLN A 2 -13.77 12.30 7.20
CA GLN A 2 -12.93 13.49 7.03
C GLN A 2 -13.39 14.31 5.82
N LYS A 3 -13.55 15.63 6.03
CA LYS A 3 -14.06 16.60 5.05
C LYS A 3 -13.06 16.95 3.95
N ASN A 4 -11.78 16.70 4.19
CA ASN A 4 -10.69 16.99 3.27
C ASN A 4 -9.94 15.69 2.99
N SER A 5 -9.86 15.29 1.72
CA SER A 5 -9.09 14.11 1.33
C SER A 5 -7.62 14.37 1.59
N SER A 6 -6.93 13.45 2.26
CA SER A 6 -5.48 13.37 2.17
C SER A 6 -5.14 13.22 0.69
N GLN A 7 -4.42 14.18 0.12
CA GLN A 7 -3.96 14.12 -1.26
C GLN A 7 -3.19 12.81 -1.48
N GLY A 8 -3.86 11.80 -2.06
CA GLY A 8 -3.27 10.48 -2.38
C GLY A 8 -4.07 9.26 -1.92
N THR A 9 -4.95 9.37 -0.93
CA THR A 9 -5.67 8.21 -0.37
C THR A 9 -7.09 8.61 -0.01
N TYR A 10 -8.06 8.30 -0.89
CA TYR A 10 -9.49 8.47 -0.60
C TYR A 10 -10.31 7.32 -1.21
N PRO A 11 -11.47 6.94 -0.62
CA PRO A 11 -12.09 5.64 -0.89
C PRO A 11 -12.36 5.32 -2.38
N PRO A 12 -12.89 6.24 -3.21
CA PRO A 12 -13.11 6.02 -4.64
C PRO A 12 -11.88 5.64 -5.48
N ILE A 13 -10.65 5.88 -5.00
CA ILE A 13 -9.42 5.58 -5.77
C ILE A 13 -8.50 4.55 -5.09
N ASP A 14 -8.80 4.16 -3.86
CA ASP A 14 -7.91 3.30 -3.04
C ASP A 14 -8.67 2.18 -2.33
N GLN A 15 -9.88 1.86 -2.76
CA GLN A 15 -10.63 0.71 -2.22
C GLN A 15 -10.22 -0.64 -2.83
N HIS A 16 -9.36 -0.65 -3.87
CA HIS A 16 -8.82 -1.84 -4.56
C HIS A 16 -9.78 -3.04 -4.65
N SER A 17 -11.03 -2.76 -5.03
CA SER A 17 -12.14 -3.74 -5.04
C SER A 17 -12.27 -4.46 -6.37
N SER A 18 -11.21 -4.53 -7.18
CA SER A 18 -11.25 -5.18 -8.50
C SER A 18 -12.43 -4.70 -9.37
N SER A 19 -13.21 -5.64 -9.88
CA SER A 19 -14.45 -5.44 -10.64
C SER A 19 -15.72 -5.44 -9.80
N GLU A 20 -15.63 -5.37 -8.46
CA GLU A 20 -16.81 -5.32 -7.60
C GLU A 20 -17.68 -4.10 -7.91
N LYS A 21 -19.00 -4.30 -7.85
CA LYS A 21 -20.01 -3.29 -8.15
C LYS A 21 -20.83 -2.96 -6.90
N ASN A 22 -21.22 -1.71 -6.76
CA ASN A 22 -22.17 -1.29 -5.75
C ASN A 22 -23.61 -1.71 -6.12
N SER A 23 -24.58 -1.46 -5.23
CA SER A 23 -25.99 -1.80 -5.45
C SER A 23 -26.64 -1.10 -6.66
N ALA A 24 -26.04 0.00 -7.15
CA ALA A 24 -26.46 0.69 -8.36
C ALA A 24 -25.76 0.16 -9.64
N GLY A 25 -24.98 -0.93 -9.54
CA GLY A 25 -24.30 -1.56 -10.67
C GLY A 25 -23.01 -0.85 -11.13
N ASN A 26 -22.57 0.20 -10.43
CA ASN A 26 -21.34 0.93 -10.75
C ASN A 26 -20.14 0.25 -10.09
N GLN A 27 -18.97 0.25 -10.74
CA GLN A 27 -17.73 -0.20 -10.12
C GLN A 27 -17.44 0.57 -8.84
N ILE A 28 -17.08 -0.14 -7.77
CA ILE A 28 -16.73 0.45 -6.47
C ILE A 28 -15.48 1.32 -6.59
N CYS A 29 -14.49 0.86 -7.34
CA CYS A 29 -13.27 1.60 -7.64
C CYS A 29 -12.99 1.55 -9.14
N LYS A 30 -12.96 2.71 -9.81
CA LYS A 30 -12.72 2.79 -11.25
C LYS A 30 -11.32 2.36 -11.68
N ARG A 31 -10.35 2.40 -10.74
CA ARG A 31 -8.97 1.96 -11.00
C ARG A 31 -8.87 0.45 -11.19
N GLY A 32 -9.84 -0.34 -10.72
CA GLY A 32 -9.87 -1.79 -10.94
C GLY A 32 -8.76 -2.61 -10.25
N GLY A 33 -7.91 -1.96 -9.44
CA GLY A 33 -6.84 -2.64 -8.72
C GLY A 33 -7.35 -3.60 -7.65
N MET A 34 -6.49 -4.53 -7.25
CA MET A 34 -6.72 -5.52 -6.19
C MET A 34 -5.66 -5.40 -5.12
N ALA A 35 -6.01 -5.68 -3.87
CA ALA A 35 -5.06 -5.65 -2.78
C ALA A 35 -5.21 -6.86 -1.85
N CYS A 36 -4.12 -7.18 -1.16
CA CYS A 36 -4.14 -8.11 -0.05
C CYS A 36 -3.25 -7.60 1.10
N ASP A 37 -3.65 -7.96 2.32
CA ASP A 37 -2.87 -7.73 3.52
C ASP A 37 -2.39 -9.10 4.03
N PHE A 38 -1.09 -9.23 4.28
CA PHE A 38 -0.52 -10.47 4.83
C PHE A 38 0.51 -10.21 5.93
N MET A 39 0.66 -11.19 6.83
CA MET A 39 1.63 -11.14 7.92
C MET A 39 2.66 -12.27 7.79
N VAL A 40 3.92 -11.95 8.06
CA VAL A 40 5.02 -12.92 8.09
C VAL A 40 5.27 -13.32 9.54
N LYS A 41 4.59 -14.37 10.01
CA LYS A 41 4.51 -14.69 11.46
C LYS A 41 5.86 -15.07 12.08
N ASP A 42 6.59 -16.01 11.48
CA ASP A 42 7.79 -16.60 12.08
C ASP A 42 9.09 -15.88 11.70
N HIS A 43 9.01 -14.97 10.73
CA HIS A 43 10.15 -14.22 10.17
C HIS A 43 9.84 -12.74 9.99
N LYS A 44 9.23 -12.13 11.00
CA LYS A 44 8.82 -10.71 10.97
C LYS A 44 9.97 -9.76 10.63
N ASN A 45 11.19 -10.06 11.08
CA ASN A 45 12.38 -9.28 10.76
C ASN A 45 12.81 -9.37 9.29
N LYS A 46 12.24 -10.28 8.50
CA LYS A 46 12.49 -10.42 7.05
C LYS A 46 11.46 -9.68 6.19
N VAL A 47 10.49 -8.98 6.78
CA VAL A 47 9.53 -8.17 6.01
C VAL A 47 10.22 -7.11 5.13
N PRO A 48 11.29 -6.41 5.56
CA PRO A 48 12.04 -5.50 4.69
C PRO A 48 12.60 -6.19 3.44
N LEU A 49 13.17 -7.39 3.58
CA LEU A 49 13.68 -8.18 2.44
C LEU A 49 12.56 -8.58 1.47
N ILE A 50 11.36 -8.87 1.99
CA ILE A 50 10.18 -9.16 1.14
C ILE A 50 9.76 -7.90 0.38
N ILE A 51 9.75 -6.74 1.03
CA ILE A 51 9.45 -5.46 0.37
C ILE A 51 10.48 -5.19 -0.72
N GLU A 52 11.78 -5.32 -0.44
CA GLU A 52 12.88 -5.17 -1.40
C GLU A 52 12.69 -6.09 -2.62
N PHE A 53 12.34 -7.37 -2.39
CA PHE A 53 12.06 -8.31 -3.45
C PHE A 53 10.87 -7.85 -4.32
N ILE A 54 9.76 -7.44 -3.71
CA ILE A 54 8.57 -6.99 -4.44
C ILE A 54 8.90 -5.75 -5.28
N VAL A 55 9.53 -4.73 -4.68
CA VAL A 55 9.79 -3.46 -5.39
C VAL A 55 10.79 -3.61 -6.53
N SER A 56 11.69 -4.60 -6.44
CA SER A 56 12.73 -4.83 -7.44
C SER A 56 12.30 -5.79 -8.55
N ASN A 57 11.34 -6.68 -8.30
CA ASN A 57 11.06 -7.82 -9.20
C ASN A 57 9.62 -7.92 -9.68
N LEU A 58 8.64 -7.28 -9.02
CA LEU A 58 7.23 -7.55 -9.27
C LEU A 58 6.45 -6.34 -9.78
N ASP A 59 5.35 -6.63 -10.48
CA ASP A 59 4.47 -5.59 -11.02
C ASP A 59 3.44 -5.06 -9.98
N TYR A 60 3.92 -4.53 -8.85
CA TYR A 60 3.06 -3.97 -7.79
C TYR A 60 2.54 -2.55 -8.12
N ASP A 61 1.36 -2.20 -7.60
CA ASP A 61 0.77 -0.84 -7.63
C ASP A 61 1.22 -0.03 -6.41
N LYS A 62 0.79 -0.43 -5.20
CA LYS A 62 1.15 0.25 -3.94
C LYS A 62 1.52 -0.73 -2.84
N ILE A 63 2.43 -0.29 -1.97
CA ILE A 63 2.80 -0.97 -0.72
C ILE A 63 2.62 0.01 0.44
N TYR A 64 1.89 -0.39 1.48
CA TYR A 64 1.86 0.33 2.76
C TYR A 64 2.50 -0.53 3.85
N TYR A 65 3.62 -0.05 4.39
CA TYR A 65 4.38 -0.74 5.43
C TYR A 65 4.20 -0.07 6.80
N TYR A 66 3.71 -0.84 7.77
CA TYR A 66 3.37 -0.39 9.14
C TYR A 66 4.34 -0.95 10.19
N GLY A 67 5.51 -1.45 9.78
CA GLY A 67 6.44 -2.14 10.64
C GLY A 67 6.25 -3.66 10.66
N ASN A 68 7.31 -4.38 11.05
CA ASN A 68 7.42 -5.85 11.06
C ASN A 68 6.31 -6.60 11.82
N ASN A 69 5.62 -5.95 12.75
CA ASN A 69 4.58 -6.56 13.59
C ASN A 69 3.15 -6.35 13.07
N ARG A 70 2.99 -5.78 11.88
CA ARG A 70 1.70 -5.47 11.28
C ARG A 70 1.58 -6.11 9.89
N PRO A 71 0.35 -6.30 9.39
CA PRO A 71 0.16 -6.72 8.01
C PRO A 71 0.85 -5.78 7.03
N LEU A 72 1.51 -6.36 6.04
CA LEU A 72 2.00 -5.65 4.87
C LEU A 72 0.85 -5.59 3.86
N HIS A 73 0.46 -4.39 3.47
CA HIS A 73 -0.50 -4.18 2.39
C HIS A 73 0.24 -4.14 1.06
N VAL A 74 -0.22 -4.91 0.08
CA VAL A 74 0.29 -4.90 -1.29
C VAL A 74 -0.89 -4.89 -2.26
N SER A 75 -0.81 -4.05 -3.29
CA SER A 75 -1.80 -4.01 -4.35
C SER A 75 -1.20 -4.18 -5.74
N VAL A 76 -2.05 -4.54 -6.70
CA VAL A 76 -1.77 -4.65 -8.12
C VAL A 76 -2.81 -3.87 -8.91
N ASN A 77 -2.42 -3.38 -10.07
CA ASN A 77 -3.27 -2.64 -10.99
C ASN A 77 -2.76 -2.79 -12.42
N SER A 78 -3.61 -2.62 -13.43
CA SER A 78 -3.19 -2.59 -14.84
C SER A 78 -2.29 -1.39 -15.16
N GLU A 79 -2.43 -0.31 -14.40
CA GLU A 79 -1.58 0.89 -14.47
C GLU A 79 -0.93 1.11 -13.08
N PRO A 80 0.17 0.41 -12.77
CA PRO A 80 0.77 0.42 -11.44
C PRO A 80 1.52 1.73 -11.15
N GLU A 81 1.27 2.33 -9.98
CA GLU A 81 1.95 3.56 -9.54
C GLU A 81 3.37 3.33 -8.99
N LYS A 82 3.74 2.07 -8.68
CA LYS A 82 5.02 1.70 -8.04
C LYS A 82 5.29 2.47 -6.75
N HIS A 83 4.26 2.69 -5.94
CA HIS A 83 4.34 3.53 -4.75
C HIS A 83 4.66 2.70 -3.51
N LEU A 84 5.78 3.00 -2.84
CA LEU A 84 6.08 2.49 -1.49
C LEU A 84 5.81 3.60 -0.46
N GLN A 85 4.92 3.34 0.49
CA GLN A 85 4.58 4.22 1.59
C GLN A 85 4.96 3.58 2.94
N ILE A 86 5.80 4.27 3.70
CA ILE A 86 6.09 3.90 5.08
C ILE A 86 5.12 4.65 5.98
N MET A 87 4.47 3.92 6.89
CA MET A 87 3.49 4.46 7.81
C MET A 87 4.10 4.60 9.20
N ASN A 88 3.86 5.73 9.85
CA ASN A 88 4.39 6.06 11.17
C ASN A 88 3.26 6.12 12.19
N MET A 89 3.54 5.70 13.42
CA MET A 89 2.63 5.95 14.55
C MET A 89 2.83 7.37 15.05
N SER A 90 1.79 8.18 15.04
CA SER A 90 1.80 9.51 15.67
C SER A 90 1.78 9.42 17.19
N GLU A 91 2.14 10.50 17.86
CA GLU A 91 2.10 10.64 19.32
C GLU A 91 0.70 10.37 19.91
N HIS A 92 -0.35 10.57 19.11
CA HIS A 92 -1.74 10.32 19.49
C HIS A 92 -2.25 8.92 19.13
N GLY A 93 -1.35 7.98 18.79
CA GLY A 93 -1.70 6.59 18.49
C GLY A 93 -2.41 6.38 17.15
N LYS A 94 -2.34 7.35 16.23
CA LYS A 94 -2.88 7.24 14.87
C LYS A 94 -1.78 6.96 13.87
N TRP A 95 -2.00 6.04 12.93
CA TRP A 95 -1.12 5.83 11.80
C TRP A 95 -1.22 7.01 10.82
N VAL A 96 -0.07 7.58 10.45
CA VAL A 96 0.05 8.69 9.52
C VAL A 96 1.08 8.37 8.43
N PRO A 97 0.90 8.86 7.20
CA PRO A 97 1.90 8.70 6.15
C PRO A 97 3.24 9.31 6.54
N GLY A 98 4.31 8.52 6.44
CA GLY A 98 5.70 8.93 6.61
C GLY A 98 6.44 9.04 5.27
N ARG A 99 7.68 8.53 5.22
CA ARG A 99 8.50 8.48 3.99
C ARG A 99 7.77 7.72 2.88
N LYS A 100 7.94 8.18 1.65
CA LYS A 100 7.41 7.52 0.46
C LYS A 100 8.34 7.65 -0.73
N ALA A 101 8.28 6.70 -1.63
CA ALA A 101 9.01 6.70 -2.89
C ALA A 101 8.21 6.02 -4.00
N TYR A 102 8.62 6.25 -5.24
CA TYR A 102 7.96 5.75 -6.44
C TYR A 102 8.99 5.13 -7.38
N ALA A 103 8.61 4.09 -8.12
CA ALA A 103 9.43 3.41 -9.12
C ALA A 103 10.83 3.06 -8.56
N ASP A 104 11.91 3.36 -9.28
CA ASP A 104 13.28 3.00 -8.89
C ASP A 104 13.68 3.55 -7.50
N LYS A 105 13.11 4.68 -7.08
CA LYS A 105 13.38 5.24 -5.74
C LYS A 105 12.77 4.38 -4.63
N ALA A 106 11.75 3.57 -4.93
CA ALA A 106 11.17 2.63 -3.96
C ALA A 106 12.15 1.52 -3.60
N ILE A 107 13.03 1.12 -4.52
CA ILE A 107 14.12 0.16 -4.24
C ILE A 107 15.08 0.75 -3.21
N ILE A 108 15.49 2.01 -3.42
CA ILE A 108 16.38 2.72 -2.48
C ILE A 108 15.71 2.82 -1.10
N LEU A 109 14.45 3.24 -1.05
CA LEU A 109 13.71 3.36 0.21
C LEU A 109 13.53 2.01 0.92
N ALA A 110 13.32 0.92 0.18
CA ALA A 110 13.20 -0.42 0.75
C ALA A 110 14.50 -0.89 1.41
N ASN A 111 15.66 -0.53 0.84
CA ASN A 111 16.98 -0.84 1.41
C ASN A 111 17.29 -0.07 2.71
N GLU A 112 16.51 0.96 3.03
CA GLU A 112 16.64 1.77 4.26
C GLU A 112 15.67 1.33 5.38
N LEU A 113 14.96 0.21 5.23
CA LEU A 113 13.95 -0.28 6.17
C LEU A 113 14.48 -1.20 7.28
#